data_AF-A0A0P9DUW6-F1
#
_entry.id   AF-A0A0P9DUW6-F1
#
_cell.length_a   1.000
_cell.length_b   1.000
_cell.length_c   1.000
_cell.angle_alpha   90.00
_cell.angle_beta   90.00
_cell.angle_gamma   90.00
#
_symmetry.space_group_name_H-M   'P 1'
#
loop_
_entity.id
_entity.type
_entity.pdbx_description
1 polymer ?
#
loop_
_entity_poly.entity_id
_entity_poly.type
_entity_poly.pdbx_seq_one_letter_code
_entity_poly.pdbx_strand_id
1 'polypeptide(L)'
;MQIGFIGTGSMGSILIEAFIQSGAVSPEQLVVTNRTARKAEQLAESYPGLRTTRSNREAAAGSQLLFLCVKPMEFKAVIDDIRDVVAPETVVVSITSPVQIRHLEELLPCKIAKVIPSITNYVLSGATLCIYGDRMTDEDQARLELLLSHISAPIRIREEHTRVSSDITSCGPAFLAFFVQKFVEAAVAATGISETEATQLAAEMTLGTGRLLTTGGFTPASLQQRVSVPGGITAEGLRLMQKELCGVFDDLIRTTHAKYDEDVEKVKARFFSP
;
A
#
# COMPACT_ATOMS: atom_id res chain seq x y z
N MET A 1 -20.75 -11.92 0.18
CA MET A 1 -20.36 -10.55 -0.24
C MET A 1 -19.64 -10.65 -1.57
N GLN A 2 -20.08 -9.92 -2.60
CA GLN A 2 -19.38 -9.83 -3.89
C GLN A 2 -18.43 -8.61 -3.87
N ILE A 3 -17.17 -8.83 -4.26
CA ILE A 3 -16.13 -7.80 -4.29
C ILE A 3 -15.62 -7.65 -5.73
N GLY A 4 -15.67 -6.41 -6.23
CA GLY A 4 -15.18 -6.05 -7.55
C GLY A 4 -13.78 -5.47 -7.51
N PHE A 5 -12.97 -5.78 -8.52
CA PHE A 5 -11.69 -5.10 -8.78
C PHE A 5 -11.66 -4.57 -10.20
N ILE A 6 -11.49 -3.25 -10.33
CA ILE A 6 -11.22 -2.59 -11.62
C ILE A 6 -9.72 -2.29 -11.68
N GLY A 7 -9.00 -3.08 -12.48
CA GLY A 7 -7.55 -3.02 -12.63
C GLY A 7 -6.86 -4.22 -11.96
N THR A 8 -6.12 -4.99 -12.75
CA THR A 8 -5.26 -6.10 -12.28
C THR A 8 -3.79 -5.79 -12.57
N GLY A 9 -3.39 -4.54 -12.34
CA GLY A 9 -1.98 -4.14 -12.31
C GLY A 9 -1.25 -4.71 -11.11
N SER A 10 0.01 -4.33 -10.91
CA SER A 10 0.85 -4.86 -9.81
C SER A 10 0.13 -4.83 -8.44
N MET A 11 -0.41 -3.69 -8.02
CA MET A 11 -1.07 -3.60 -6.72
C MET A 11 -2.45 -4.28 -6.69
N GLY A 12 -3.21 -4.24 -7.79
CA GLY A 12 -4.50 -4.91 -7.87
C GLY A 12 -4.35 -6.43 -7.71
N SER A 13 -3.38 -7.02 -8.40
CA SER A 13 -3.06 -8.45 -8.26
C SER A 13 -2.58 -8.78 -6.84
N ILE A 14 -1.67 -7.99 -6.25
CA ILE A 14 -1.21 -8.20 -4.87
C ILE A 14 -2.39 -8.25 -3.89
N LEU A 15 -3.33 -7.30 -3.99
CA LEU A 15 -4.50 -7.28 -3.10
C LEU A 15 -5.39 -8.50 -3.30
N ILE A 16 -5.71 -8.83 -4.55
CA ILE A 16 -6.53 -10.02 -4.88
C ILE A 16 -5.88 -11.28 -4.32
N GLU A 17 -4.59 -11.49 -4.59
CA GLU A 17 -3.83 -12.65 -4.14
C GLU A 17 -3.74 -12.69 -2.60
N ALA A 18 -3.45 -11.57 -1.95
CA ALA A 18 -3.35 -11.50 -0.50
C ALA A 18 -4.70 -11.81 0.18
N PHE A 19 -5.82 -11.31 -0.34
CA PHE A 19 -7.14 -11.63 0.22
C PHE A 19 -7.52 -13.10 0.05
N ILE A 20 -7.16 -13.72 -1.08
CA ILE A 20 -7.38 -15.15 -1.30
C ILE A 20 -6.47 -15.98 -0.38
N GLN A 21 -5.18 -15.68 -0.35
CA GLN A 21 -4.16 -16.43 0.40
C GLN A 21 -4.38 -16.36 1.92
N SER A 22 -4.84 -15.21 2.43
CA SER A 22 -5.20 -15.06 3.84
C SER A 22 -6.51 -15.75 4.22
N GLY A 23 -7.28 -16.25 3.25
CA GLY A 23 -8.60 -16.83 3.46
C GLY A 23 -9.70 -15.81 3.77
N ALA A 24 -9.41 -14.51 3.63
CA ALA A 24 -10.37 -13.44 3.86
C ALA A 24 -11.54 -13.47 2.86
N VAL A 25 -11.26 -13.91 1.64
CA VAL A 25 -12.21 -13.93 0.53
C VAL A 25 -11.99 -15.17 -0.32
N SER A 26 -13.06 -15.88 -0.69
CA SER A 26 -12.96 -16.98 -1.65
C SER A 26 -12.95 -16.44 -3.10
N PRO A 27 -12.26 -17.10 -4.06
CA PRO A 27 -12.22 -16.64 -5.45
C PRO A 27 -13.59 -16.38 -6.07
N GLU A 28 -14.61 -17.17 -5.73
CA GLU A 28 -15.98 -17.05 -6.24
C GLU A 28 -16.67 -15.75 -5.85
N GLN A 29 -16.24 -15.14 -4.74
CA GLN A 29 -16.73 -13.85 -4.29
C GLN A 29 -16.17 -12.68 -5.11
N LEU A 30 -15.13 -12.91 -5.91
CA LEU A 30 -14.43 -11.87 -6.64
C LEU A 30 -14.91 -11.77 -8.09
N VAL A 31 -15.02 -10.54 -8.58
CA VAL A 31 -15.15 -10.22 -10.00
C VAL A 31 -14.09 -9.20 -10.39
N VAL A 32 -13.27 -9.51 -11.38
CA VAL A 32 -12.12 -8.67 -11.75
C VAL A 32 -12.21 -8.25 -13.21
N THR A 33 -11.78 -7.03 -13.49
CA THR A 33 -11.66 -6.52 -14.85
C THR A 33 -10.37 -5.75 -15.01
N ASN A 34 -9.89 -5.68 -16.25
CA ASN A 34 -8.71 -4.91 -16.59
C ASN A 34 -8.78 -4.50 -18.05
N ARG A 35 -8.28 -3.29 -18.39
CA ARG A 35 -8.27 -2.77 -19.77
C ARG A 35 -7.70 -3.80 -20.76
N THR A 36 -6.64 -4.50 -20.38
CA THR A 36 -6.15 -5.66 -21.13
C THR A 36 -6.74 -6.92 -20.51
N ALA A 37 -7.79 -7.46 -21.13
CA ALA A 37 -8.55 -8.62 -20.62
C ALA A 37 -7.64 -9.81 -20.27
N ARG A 38 -6.62 -10.08 -21.10
CA ARG A 38 -5.62 -11.15 -20.87
C ARG A 38 -5.02 -11.12 -19.46
N LYS A 39 -4.77 -9.94 -18.88
CA LYS A 39 -4.17 -9.83 -17.54
C LYS A 39 -5.12 -10.31 -16.44
N ALA A 40 -6.42 -10.07 -16.60
CA ALA A 40 -7.44 -10.58 -15.68
C ALA A 40 -7.65 -12.09 -15.89
N GLU A 41 -7.66 -12.54 -17.15
CA GLU A 41 -7.77 -13.95 -17.53
C GLU A 41 -6.61 -14.78 -16.94
N GLN A 42 -5.36 -14.32 -17.08
CA GLN A 42 -4.17 -14.96 -16.50
C GLN A 42 -4.21 -15.08 -14.97
N LEU A 43 -4.75 -14.06 -14.29
CA LEU A 43 -4.92 -14.12 -12.84
C LEU A 43 -5.96 -15.19 -12.46
N ALA A 44 -7.07 -15.27 -13.21
CA ALA A 44 -8.12 -16.26 -12.96
C ALA A 44 -7.69 -17.70 -13.28
N GLU A 45 -6.74 -17.92 -14.19
CA GLU A 45 -6.13 -19.24 -14.41
C GLU A 45 -5.47 -19.81 -13.14
N SER A 46 -4.97 -18.94 -12.25
CA SER A 46 -4.32 -19.33 -10.99
C SER A 46 -5.31 -19.58 -9.84
N TYR A 47 -6.54 -19.08 -9.96
CA TYR A 47 -7.54 -19.09 -8.89
C TYR A 47 -8.91 -19.55 -9.42
N PRO A 48 -9.18 -20.87 -9.44
CA PRO A 48 -10.47 -21.41 -9.83
C PRO A 48 -11.61 -20.73 -9.07
N GLY A 49 -12.65 -20.29 -9.79
CA GLY A 49 -13.78 -19.55 -9.22
C GLY A 49 -13.66 -18.03 -9.36
N LEU A 50 -12.46 -17.47 -9.58
CA LEU A 50 -12.26 -16.05 -9.83
C LEU A 50 -12.94 -15.63 -11.14
N ARG A 51 -13.97 -14.78 -11.04
CA ARG A 51 -14.72 -14.32 -12.22
C ARG A 51 -14.01 -13.16 -12.89
N THR A 52 -13.93 -13.18 -14.22
CA THR A 52 -13.43 -12.05 -15.00
C THR A 52 -14.56 -11.43 -15.82
N THR A 53 -14.49 -10.12 -16.05
CA THR A 53 -15.37 -9.41 -16.97
C THR A 53 -14.57 -8.42 -17.82
N ARG A 54 -15.10 -8.09 -19.00
CA ARG A 54 -14.55 -7.08 -19.92
C ARG A 54 -15.17 -5.69 -19.72
N SER A 55 -16.08 -5.54 -18.76
CA SER A 55 -16.85 -4.32 -18.50
C SER A 55 -16.68 -3.86 -17.06
N ASN A 56 -16.21 -2.63 -16.85
CA ASN A 56 -16.17 -2.06 -15.50
C ASN A 56 -17.58 -1.93 -14.93
N ARG A 57 -18.58 -1.68 -15.78
CA ARG A 57 -20.00 -1.61 -15.37
C ARG A 57 -20.47 -2.92 -14.77
N GLU A 58 -20.12 -4.05 -15.38
CA GLU A 58 -20.47 -5.38 -14.85
C GLU A 58 -19.75 -5.66 -13.52
N ALA A 59 -18.47 -5.28 -13.40
CA ALA A 59 -17.74 -5.41 -12.14
C ALA A 59 -18.35 -4.51 -11.04
N ALA A 60 -18.84 -3.33 -11.37
CA ALA A 60 -19.42 -2.38 -10.42
C ALA A 60 -20.84 -2.75 -9.99
N ALA A 61 -21.73 -3.11 -10.91
CA ALA A 61 -23.17 -3.23 -10.65
C ALA A 61 -23.55 -4.30 -9.60
N GLY A 62 -22.76 -5.37 -9.47
CA GLY A 62 -23.01 -6.44 -8.49
C GLY A 62 -22.21 -6.30 -7.18
N SER A 63 -21.31 -5.32 -7.09
CA SER A 63 -20.32 -5.26 -6.02
C SER A 63 -20.83 -4.54 -4.78
N GLN A 64 -20.66 -5.16 -3.63
CA GLN A 64 -20.86 -4.54 -2.31
C GLN A 64 -19.62 -3.73 -1.90
N LEU A 65 -18.45 -4.17 -2.36
CA LEU A 65 -17.15 -3.53 -2.20
C LEU A 65 -16.46 -3.50 -3.56
N LEU A 66 -16.01 -2.33 -4.02
CA LEU A 66 -15.40 -2.16 -5.35
C LEU A 66 -14.04 -1.47 -5.24
N PHE A 67 -12.95 -2.19 -5.50
CA PHE A 67 -11.60 -1.63 -5.52
C PHE A 67 -11.27 -1.03 -6.89
N LEU A 68 -10.86 0.24 -6.90
CA LEU A 68 -10.36 0.94 -8.08
C LEU A 68 -8.83 0.89 -8.08
N CYS A 69 -8.29 -0.13 -8.76
CA CYS A 69 -6.87 -0.46 -8.86
C CYS A 69 -6.24 0.02 -10.17
N VAL A 70 -6.62 1.23 -10.61
CA VAL A 70 -6.13 1.87 -11.85
C VAL A 70 -5.14 3.00 -11.53
N LYS A 71 -4.43 3.50 -12.55
CA LYS A 71 -3.54 4.65 -12.36
C LYS A 71 -4.36 5.91 -12.07
N PRO A 72 -3.83 6.89 -11.31
CA PRO A 72 -4.54 8.13 -11.00
C PRO A 72 -5.15 8.83 -12.23
N MET A 73 -4.42 8.85 -13.35
CA MET A 73 -4.85 9.48 -14.60
C MET A 73 -6.01 8.75 -15.31
N GLU A 74 -6.30 7.51 -14.93
CA GLU A 74 -7.36 6.67 -15.52
C GLU A 74 -8.67 6.77 -14.71
N PHE A 75 -8.67 7.37 -13.52
CA PHE A 75 -9.83 7.42 -12.63
C PHE A 75 -11.07 8.08 -13.26
N LYS A 76 -10.92 9.23 -13.92
CA LYS A 76 -12.07 9.94 -14.50
C LYS A 76 -12.85 9.07 -15.47
N ALA A 77 -12.16 8.37 -16.36
CA ALA A 77 -12.79 7.47 -17.33
C ALA A 77 -13.49 6.28 -16.65
N VAL A 78 -12.88 5.71 -15.61
CA VAL A 78 -13.51 4.62 -14.83
C VAL A 78 -14.76 5.12 -14.10
N ILE A 79 -14.70 6.31 -13.49
CA ILE A 79 -15.83 6.92 -12.79
C ILE A 79 -16.99 7.19 -13.74
N ASP A 80 -16.72 7.79 -14.91
CA ASP A 80 -17.73 8.03 -15.94
C ASP A 80 -18.39 6.73 -16.42
N ASP A 81 -17.62 5.65 -16.48
CA ASP A 81 -18.12 4.34 -16.87
C ASP A 81 -19.03 3.73 -15.80
N ILE A 82 -18.72 3.87 -14.50
CA ILE A 82 -19.46 3.16 -13.43
C ILE A 82 -20.52 4.00 -12.70
N ARG A 83 -20.51 5.34 -12.83
CA ARG A 83 -21.32 6.24 -11.99
C ARG A 83 -22.82 5.97 -12.01
N ASP A 84 -23.37 5.48 -13.12
CA ASP A 84 -24.81 5.24 -13.27
C ASP A 84 -25.24 3.83 -12.85
N VAL A 85 -24.28 2.95 -12.53
CA VAL A 85 -24.56 1.54 -12.18
C VAL A 85 -24.12 1.18 -10.77
N VAL A 86 -23.27 2.00 -10.13
CA VAL A 86 -22.87 1.79 -8.74
C VAL A 86 -24.03 2.10 -7.80
N ALA A 87 -24.33 1.17 -6.89
CA ALA A 87 -25.38 1.38 -5.90
C ALA A 87 -24.91 2.34 -4.79
N PRO A 88 -25.79 3.17 -4.19
CA PRO A 88 -25.42 4.07 -3.10
C PRO A 88 -24.75 3.38 -1.89
N GLU A 89 -25.12 2.12 -1.65
CA GLU A 89 -24.69 1.30 -0.52
C GLU A 89 -23.33 0.63 -0.78
N THR A 90 -22.87 0.59 -2.04
CA THR A 90 -21.55 0.06 -2.40
C THR A 90 -20.46 0.91 -1.76
N VAL A 91 -19.45 0.25 -1.19
CA VAL A 91 -18.21 0.90 -0.76
C VAL A 91 -17.22 0.87 -1.93
N VAL A 92 -16.94 2.04 -2.52
CA VAL A 92 -15.91 2.19 -3.54
C VAL A 92 -14.59 2.57 -2.87
N VAL A 93 -13.56 1.77 -3.14
CA VAL A 93 -12.23 1.90 -2.53
C VAL A 93 -11.24 2.40 -3.58
N SER A 94 -10.74 3.62 -3.41
CA SER A 94 -9.56 4.10 -4.14
C SER A 94 -8.29 3.58 -3.49
N ILE A 95 -7.36 3.02 -4.27
CA ILE A 95 -6.07 2.55 -3.72
C ILE A 95 -4.91 3.52 -3.88
N THR A 96 -5.16 4.72 -4.40
CA THR A 96 -4.11 5.66 -4.77
C THR A 96 -4.19 6.95 -3.98
N SER A 97 -3.01 7.45 -3.57
CA SER A 97 -2.87 8.64 -2.75
C SER A 97 -3.27 9.97 -3.41
N PRO A 98 -3.06 10.22 -4.73
CA PRO A 98 -3.31 11.56 -5.30
C PRO A 98 -4.79 11.87 -5.56
N VAL A 99 -5.65 10.85 -5.64
CA VAL A 99 -7.10 11.02 -5.88
C VAL A 99 -7.79 11.36 -4.57
N GLN A 100 -8.27 12.59 -4.40
CA GLN A 100 -8.90 13.05 -3.16
C GLN A 100 -10.29 12.44 -2.97
N ILE A 101 -10.67 12.12 -1.73
CA ILE A 101 -11.99 11.54 -1.41
C ILE A 101 -13.12 12.45 -1.89
N ARG A 102 -13.02 13.76 -1.63
CA ARG A 102 -14.03 14.75 -2.05
C ARG A 102 -14.36 14.67 -3.54
N HIS A 103 -13.38 14.46 -4.42
CA HIS A 103 -13.63 14.38 -5.86
C HIS A 103 -14.44 13.13 -6.23
N LEU A 104 -14.23 12.03 -5.49
CA LEU A 104 -14.99 10.80 -5.69
C LEU A 104 -16.42 10.95 -5.16
N GLU A 105 -16.60 11.58 -4.00
CA GLU A 105 -17.92 11.80 -3.42
C GLU A 105 -18.79 12.76 -4.24
N GLU A 106 -18.18 13.76 -4.89
CA GLU A 106 -18.86 14.65 -5.82
C GLU A 106 -19.38 13.94 -7.07
N LEU A 107 -18.69 12.88 -7.54
CA LEU A 107 -18.97 12.24 -8.82
C LEU A 107 -19.73 10.91 -8.71
N LEU A 108 -19.59 10.20 -7.59
CA LEU A 108 -20.22 8.91 -7.36
C LEU A 108 -21.29 9.03 -6.26
N PRO A 109 -22.47 8.41 -6.43
CA PRO A 109 -23.57 8.49 -5.47
C PRO A 109 -23.43 7.52 -4.27
N CYS A 110 -22.25 6.93 -4.06
CA CYS A 110 -22.02 5.82 -3.15
C CYS A 110 -21.04 6.16 -2.00
N LYS A 111 -20.76 5.19 -1.12
CA LYS A 111 -19.80 5.32 -0.02
C LYS A 111 -18.37 5.24 -0.54
N ILE A 112 -17.49 6.12 -0.07
CA ILE A 112 -16.10 6.19 -0.51
C ILE A 112 -15.15 5.86 0.63
N ALA A 113 -14.17 5.00 0.35
CA ALA A 113 -12.98 4.83 1.16
C ALA A 113 -11.73 5.01 0.31
N LYS A 114 -10.64 5.46 0.93
CA LYS A 114 -9.29 5.42 0.37
C LYS A 114 -8.46 4.50 1.23
N VAL A 115 -7.90 3.48 0.59
CA VAL A 115 -7.12 2.42 1.21
C VAL A 115 -5.78 2.38 0.49
N ILE A 116 -4.70 2.88 1.08
CA ILE A 116 -3.39 2.93 0.42
C ILE A 116 -2.58 1.70 0.88
N PRO A 117 -2.46 0.66 0.05
CA PRO A 117 -1.72 -0.54 0.38
C PRO A 117 -0.20 -0.34 0.23
N SER A 118 0.54 -1.39 0.57
CA SER A 118 1.99 -1.49 0.39
C SER A 118 2.37 -2.85 -0.19
N ILE A 119 3.56 -2.95 -0.76
CA ILE A 119 4.11 -4.23 -1.25
C ILE A 119 4.19 -5.28 -0.13
N THR A 120 4.24 -4.86 1.14
CA THR A 120 4.24 -5.76 2.30
C THR A 120 2.94 -6.56 2.44
N ASN A 121 1.84 -6.12 1.82
CA ASN A 121 0.60 -6.89 1.77
C ASN A 121 0.77 -8.25 1.09
N TYR A 122 1.76 -8.39 0.19
CA TYR A 122 2.10 -9.66 -0.46
C TYR A 122 2.52 -10.75 0.54
N VAL A 123 3.08 -10.35 1.69
CA VAL A 123 3.46 -11.26 2.77
C VAL A 123 2.52 -11.13 3.98
N LEU A 124 1.29 -10.69 3.74
CA LEU A 124 0.23 -10.54 4.74
C LEU A 124 0.66 -9.70 5.96
N SER A 125 1.42 -8.63 5.71
CA SER A 125 2.06 -7.84 6.76
C SER A 125 2.17 -6.36 6.42
N GLY A 126 2.68 -5.59 7.37
CA GLY A 126 2.83 -4.14 7.31
C GLY A 126 1.53 -3.41 7.62
N ALA A 127 1.37 -2.24 7.03
CA ALA A 127 0.23 -1.36 7.27
C ALA A 127 -0.49 -1.03 5.96
N THR A 128 -1.80 -0.87 6.05
CA THR A 128 -2.63 -0.28 5.00
C THR A 128 -3.32 0.96 5.54
N LEU A 129 -3.07 2.10 4.90
CA LEU A 129 -3.59 3.38 5.35
C LEU A 129 -5.05 3.52 4.95
N CYS A 130 -5.90 3.94 5.87
CA CYS A 130 -7.34 4.06 5.68
C CYS A 130 -7.80 5.49 5.92
N ILE A 131 -8.58 6.02 4.97
CA ILE A 131 -9.25 7.31 5.05
C ILE A 131 -10.69 7.09 4.55
N TYR A 132 -11.68 7.64 5.23
CA TYR A 132 -13.09 7.39 4.96
C TYR A 132 -13.80 8.68 4.56
N GLY A 133 -14.69 8.57 3.56
CA GLY A 133 -15.57 9.67 3.17
C GLY A 133 -16.75 9.83 4.12
N ASP A 134 -17.47 10.93 3.94
CA ASP A 134 -18.54 11.40 4.81
C ASP A 134 -19.74 10.44 4.84
N ARG A 135 -19.91 9.61 3.79
CA ARG A 135 -20.99 8.63 3.69
C ARG A 135 -20.69 7.27 4.36
N MET A 136 -19.47 7.06 4.88
CA MET A 136 -19.07 5.81 5.54
C MET A 136 -19.50 5.79 7.01
N THR A 137 -20.39 4.87 7.38
CA THR A 137 -20.75 4.66 8.79
C THR A 137 -19.62 3.96 9.56
N ASP A 138 -19.63 4.03 10.89
CA ASP A 138 -18.67 3.30 11.73
C ASP A 138 -18.72 1.77 11.48
N GLU A 139 -19.89 1.24 11.15
CA GLU A 139 -20.05 -0.18 10.80
C GLU A 139 -19.39 -0.51 9.46
N ASP A 140 -19.52 0.36 8.46
CA ASP A 140 -18.84 0.19 7.17
C ASP A 140 -17.33 0.21 7.34
N GLN A 141 -16.83 1.16 8.15
CA GLN A 141 -15.41 1.28 8.47
C GLN A 141 -14.89 0.02 9.16
N ALA A 142 -15.57 -0.44 10.22
CA ALA A 142 -15.17 -1.64 10.95
C ALA A 142 -15.17 -2.91 10.07
N ARG A 143 -16.15 -3.06 9.17
CA ARG A 143 -16.21 -4.18 8.23
C ARG A 143 -15.04 -4.16 7.23
N LEU A 144 -14.70 -2.98 6.70
CA LEU A 144 -13.57 -2.83 5.80
C LEU A 144 -12.23 -3.06 6.52
N GLU A 145 -12.06 -2.56 7.74
CA GLU A 145 -10.87 -2.79 8.55
C GLU A 145 -10.71 -4.26 8.92
N LEU A 146 -11.81 -4.96 9.24
CA LEU A 146 -11.77 -6.40 9.50
C LEU A 146 -11.28 -7.16 8.27
N LEU A 147 -11.77 -6.82 7.07
CA LEU A 147 -11.28 -7.41 5.83
C LEU A 147 -9.78 -7.13 5.62
N LEU A 148 -9.35 -5.87 5.78
CA LEU A 148 -7.96 -5.47 5.61
C LEU A 148 -7.01 -6.10 6.64
N SER A 149 -7.50 -6.39 7.85
CA SER A 149 -6.73 -7.00 8.93
C SER A 149 -6.13 -8.37 8.57
N HIS A 150 -6.69 -9.05 7.56
CA HIS A 150 -6.21 -10.34 7.08
C HIS A 150 -4.94 -10.22 6.21
N ILE A 151 -4.67 -9.03 5.67
CA ILE A 151 -3.52 -8.79 4.77
C ILE A 151 -2.51 -7.78 5.32
N SER A 152 -2.84 -7.04 6.37
CA SER A 152 -1.96 -6.07 7.07
C SER A 152 -2.70 -5.42 8.25
N ALA A 153 -2.03 -4.56 9.01
CA ALA A 153 -2.69 -3.68 9.98
C ALA A 153 -3.39 -2.49 9.28
N PRO A 154 -4.72 -2.34 9.38
CA PRO A 154 -5.39 -1.11 8.93
C PRO A 154 -5.06 0.05 9.89
N ILE A 155 -4.60 1.18 9.34
CA ILE A 155 -4.24 2.38 10.11
C ILE A 155 -5.04 3.57 9.60
N ARG A 156 -5.93 4.10 10.44
CA ARG A 156 -6.68 5.32 10.14
C ARG A 156 -5.76 6.54 10.15
N ILE A 157 -5.82 7.35 9.11
CA ILE A 157 -5.07 8.62 9.03
C ILE A 157 -5.98 9.75 8.56
N ARG A 158 -5.53 10.99 8.78
CA ARG A 158 -6.14 12.17 8.16
C ARG A 158 -5.63 12.31 6.73
N GLU A 159 -6.49 12.74 5.79
CA GLU A 159 -6.13 12.88 4.37
C GLU A 159 -4.94 13.84 4.16
N GLU A 160 -4.80 14.88 5.00
CA GLU A 160 -3.65 15.81 4.98
C GLU A 160 -2.30 15.15 5.33
N HIS A 161 -2.32 14.00 6.01
CA HIS A 161 -1.11 13.23 6.33
C HIS A 161 -0.86 12.09 5.35
N THR A 162 -1.62 12.01 4.25
CA THR A 162 -1.52 10.92 3.26
C THR A 162 -0.10 10.75 2.74
N ARG A 163 0.58 11.84 2.36
CA ARG A 163 1.92 11.78 1.77
C ARG A 163 2.95 11.18 2.71
N VAL A 164 3.15 11.80 3.87
CA VAL A 164 4.14 11.34 4.85
C VAL A 164 3.84 9.92 5.33
N SER A 165 2.57 9.58 5.51
CA SER A 165 2.17 8.22 5.89
C SER A 165 2.53 7.21 4.79
N SER A 166 2.27 7.55 3.53
CA SER A 166 2.62 6.69 2.38
C SER A 166 4.13 6.61 2.15
N ASP A 167 4.90 7.66 2.45
CA ASP A 167 6.36 7.59 2.45
C ASP A 167 6.87 6.56 3.46
N ILE A 168 6.28 6.52 4.65
CA ILE A 168 6.64 5.55 5.69
C ILE A 168 6.20 4.13 5.31
N THR A 169 4.94 3.93 4.89
CA THR A 169 4.37 2.59 4.73
C THR A 169 4.58 1.98 3.34
N SER A 170 4.51 2.79 2.29
CA SER A 170 4.52 2.32 0.90
C SER A 170 5.89 2.51 0.24
N CYS A 171 6.57 3.64 0.48
CA CYS A 171 7.93 3.87 -0.03
C CYS A 171 9.01 3.32 0.92
N GLY A 172 8.75 3.32 2.22
CA GLY A 172 9.66 2.85 3.27
C GLY A 172 10.29 1.47 3.02
N PRO A 173 9.56 0.45 2.52
CA PRO A 173 10.17 -0.83 2.15
C PRO A 173 11.31 -0.70 1.15
N ALA A 174 11.17 0.17 0.14
CA ALA A 174 12.22 0.40 -0.86
C ALA A 174 13.42 1.16 -0.25
N PHE A 175 13.15 2.15 0.62
CA PHE A 175 14.22 2.88 1.31
C PHE A 175 15.01 1.98 2.26
N LEU A 176 14.34 1.11 3.01
CA LEU A 176 14.97 0.13 3.87
C LEU A 176 15.75 -0.92 3.05
N ALA A 177 15.18 -1.42 1.96
CA ALA A 177 15.87 -2.36 1.07
C ALA A 177 17.15 -1.73 0.47
N PHE A 178 17.09 -0.45 0.08
CA PHE A 178 18.27 0.28 -0.41
C PHE A 178 19.34 0.43 0.68
N PHE A 179 18.94 0.75 1.91
CA PHE A 179 19.87 0.80 3.04
C PHE A 179 20.56 -0.55 3.27
N VAL A 180 19.78 -1.63 3.32
CA VAL A 180 20.29 -3.01 3.48
C VAL A 180 21.23 -3.38 2.34
N GLN A 181 20.86 -3.07 1.10
CA GLN A 181 21.70 -3.28 -0.08
C GLN A 181 23.06 -2.56 0.07
N LYS A 182 23.07 -1.28 0.44
CA LYS A 182 24.30 -0.51 0.60
C LYS A 182 25.17 -1.05 1.73
N PHE A 183 24.57 -1.58 2.79
CA PHE A 183 25.30 -2.22 3.87
C PHE A 183 25.96 -3.53 3.42
N VAL A 184 25.25 -4.36 2.66
CA VAL A 184 25.79 -5.60 2.07
C VAL A 184 26.95 -5.29 1.12
N GLU A 185 26.76 -4.36 0.18
CA GLU A 185 27.80 -3.95 -0.79
C GLU A 185 29.08 -3.49 -0.07
N ALA A 186 28.94 -2.67 0.98
CA ALA A 186 30.08 -2.19 1.76
C ALA A 186 30.80 -3.32 2.53
N ALA A 187 30.05 -4.27 3.09
CA ALA A 187 30.62 -5.41 3.80
C ALA A 187 31.46 -6.29 2.86
N VAL A 188 30.92 -6.62 1.69
CA VAL A 188 31.62 -7.39 0.65
C VAL A 188 32.90 -6.69 0.25
N ALA A 189 32.83 -5.39 -0.05
CA ALA A 189 33.98 -4.61 -0.50
C ALA A 189 35.08 -4.47 0.58
N ALA A 190 34.70 -4.34 1.86
CA ALA A 190 35.65 -4.07 2.94
C ALA A 190 36.31 -5.32 3.53
N THR A 191 35.61 -6.47 3.54
CA THR A 191 36.06 -7.66 4.29
C THR A 191 36.27 -8.90 3.44
N GLY A 192 35.77 -8.92 2.20
CA GLY A 192 35.82 -10.09 1.33
C GLY A 192 34.80 -11.18 1.65
N ILE A 193 33.83 -10.91 2.55
CA ILE A 193 32.64 -11.77 2.71
C ILE A 193 31.90 -11.92 1.38
N SER A 194 31.34 -13.10 1.11
CA SER A 194 30.57 -13.30 -0.13
C SER A 194 29.25 -12.52 -0.12
N GLU A 195 28.80 -12.07 -1.29
CA GLU A 195 27.52 -11.35 -1.43
C GLU A 195 26.33 -12.17 -0.94
N THR A 196 26.31 -13.47 -1.25
CA THR A 196 25.27 -14.40 -0.80
C THR A 196 25.19 -14.48 0.73
N GLU A 197 26.34 -14.63 1.39
CA GLU A 197 26.41 -14.73 2.85
C GLU A 197 26.02 -13.40 3.51
N ALA A 198 26.55 -12.28 3.04
CA ALA A 198 26.22 -10.95 3.57
C ALA A 198 24.72 -10.63 3.38
N THR A 199 24.15 -10.98 2.24
CA THR A 199 22.71 -10.79 1.96
C THR A 199 21.85 -11.62 2.91
N GLN A 200 22.21 -12.89 3.14
CA GLN A 200 21.47 -13.75 4.07
C GLN A 200 21.51 -13.21 5.51
N LEU A 201 22.68 -12.79 5.98
CA LEU A 201 22.84 -12.19 7.31
C LEU A 201 22.00 -10.91 7.46
N ALA A 202 22.03 -10.04 6.45
CA ALA A 202 21.29 -8.79 6.47
C ALA A 202 19.76 -9.01 6.41
N ALA A 203 19.30 -10.01 5.66
CA ALA A 203 17.89 -10.40 5.60
C ALA A 203 17.37 -10.90 6.95
N GLU A 204 18.07 -11.83 7.60
CA GLU A 204 17.69 -12.34 8.92
C GLU A 204 17.72 -11.24 9.99
N MET A 205 18.73 -10.37 9.95
CA MET A 205 18.81 -9.20 10.84
C MET A 205 17.63 -8.25 10.64
N THR A 206 17.23 -8.00 9.40
CA THR A 206 16.08 -7.14 9.07
C THR A 206 14.78 -7.75 9.59
N LEU A 207 14.56 -9.05 9.38
CA LEU A 207 13.39 -9.77 9.87
C LEU A 207 13.31 -9.73 11.41
N GLY A 208 14.41 -10.04 12.09
CA GLY A 208 14.48 -10.01 13.56
C GLY A 208 14.24 -8.62 14.12
N THR A 209 14.86 -7.59 13.53
CA THR A 209 14.67 -6.18 13.93
C THR A 209 13.23 -5.74 13.76
N GLY A 210 12.60 -6.08 12.62
CA GLY A 210 11.18 -5.80 12.37
C GLY A 210 10.27 -6.43 13.43
N ARG A 211 10.51 -7.69 13.82
CA ARG A 211 9.77 -8.36 14.90
C ARG A 211 9.96 -7.68 16.26
N LEU A 212 11.19 -7.27 16.59
CA LEU A 212 11.46 -6.56 17.85
C LEU A 212 10.71 -5.22 17.95
N LEU A 213 10.61 -4.50 16.84
CA LEU A 213 9.91 -3.22 16.76
C LEU A 213 8.38 -3.34 16.69
N THR A 214 7.84 -4.52 16.38
CA THR A 214 6.40 -4.73 16.21
C THR A 214 5.79 -5.51 17.36
N THR A 215 6.30 -6.72 17.64
CA THR A 215 5.78 -7.61 18.68
C THR A 215 6.72 -7.73 19.88
N GLY A 216 7.97 -7.29 19.75
CA GLY A 216 8.97 -7.35 20.82
C GLY A 216 8.88 -6.24 21.86
N GLY A 217 8.00 -5.25 21.69
CA GLY A 217 7.80 -4.17 22.65
C GLY A 217 8.92 -3.11 22.69
N PHE A 218 9.80 -3.10 21.70
CA PHE A 218 10.86 -2.10 21.60
C PHE A 218 10.42 -0.88 20.79
N THR A 219 10.87 0.31 21.22
CA THR A 219 10.90 1.48 20.35
C THR A 219 12.24 1.50 19.60
N PRO A 220 12.38 2.25 18.49
CA PRO A 220 13.66 2.39 17.82
C PRO A 220 14.78 2.89 18.74
N ALA A 221 14.47 3.80 19.65
CA ALA A 221 15.44 4.33 20.62
C ALA A 221 15.81 3.29 21.69
N SER A 222 14.83 2.56 22.24
CA SER A 222 15.13 1.55 23.27
C SER A 222 15.87 0.35 22.69
N LEU A 223 15.62 -0.02 21.43
CA LEU A 223 16.36 -1.08 20.76
C LEU A 223 17.83 -0.68 20.54
N GLN A 224 18.10 0.54 20.09
CA GLN A 224 19.47 1.06 19.97
C GLN A 224 20.21 1.03 21.31
N GLN A 225 19.56 1.50 22.39
CA GLN A 225 20.12 1.46 23.74
C GLN A 225 20.36 0.03 24.23
N ARG A 226 19.48 -0.92 23.88
CA ARG A 226 19.59 -2.32 24.30
C ARG A 226 20.78 -3.03 23.65
N VAL A 227 21.10 -2.70 22.40
CA VAL A 227 22.19 -3.33 21.63
C VAL A 227 23.52 -2.61 21.81
N SER A 228 23.49 -1.32 22.16
CA SER A 228 24.69 -0.48 22.31
C SER A 228 25.23 -0.49 23.74
N VAL A 229 26.48 -0.93 23.91
CA VAL A 229 27.23 -0.77 25.17
C VAL A 229 28.12 0.47 25.06
N PRO A 230 28.23 1.33 26.11
CA PRO A 230 29.12 2.48 26.10
C PRO A 230 30.56 2.13 25.70
N GLY A 231 31.09 2.78 24.66
CA GLY A 231 32.43 2.52 24.11
C GLY A 231 32.56 1.26 23.25
N GLY A 232 31.47 0.52 23.02
CA GLY A 232 31.46 -0.66 22.16
C GLY A 232 31.35 -0.33 20.66
N ILE A 233 31.59 -1.35 19.81
CA ILE A 233 31.56 -1.20 18.35
C ILE A 233 30.23 -0.64 17.80
N THR A 234 29.10 -1.00 18.42
CA THR A 234 27.78 -0.50 18.04
C THR A 234 27.63 0.99 18.34
N ALA A 235 28.17 1.46 19.46
CA ALA A 235 28.10 2.87 19.84
C ALA A 235 28.87 3.75 18.85
N GLU A 236 30.06 3.32 18.44
CA GLU A 236 30.85 4.03 17.43
C GLU A 236 30.16 4.05 16.05
N GLY A 237 29.56 2.93 15.64
CA GLY A 237 28.76 2.85 14.42
C GLY A 237 27.57 3.83 14.43
N LEU A 238 26.79 3.84 15.51
CA LEU A 238 25.65 4.75 15.67
C LEU A 238 26.08 6.22 15.67
N ARG A 239 27.21 6.55 16.29
CA ARG A 239 27.76 7.93 16.30
C ARG A 239 28.14 8.39 14.89
N LEU A 240 28.76 7.52 14.09
CA LEU A 240 29.03 7.81 12.68
C LEU A 240 27.73 8.05 11.91
N MET A 241 26.77 7.13 12.01
CA MET A 241 25.48 7.24 11.32
C MET A 241 24.74 8.52 11.68
N GLN A 242 24.71 8.91 12.97
CA GLN A 242 24.05 10.13 13.39
C GLN A 242 24.67 11.39 12.77
N LYS A 243 25.99 11.41 12.60
CA LYS A 243 26.68 12.51 11.94
C LYS A 243 26.37 12.54 10.43
N GLU A 244 26.53 11.41 9.75
CA GLU A 244 26.47 11.35 8.28
C GLU A 244 25.03 11.34 7.73
N LEU A 245 24.04 10.94 8.54
CA LEU A 245 22.63 10.96 8.16
C LEU A 245 21.91 12.25 8.59
N CYS A 246 22.61 13.22 9.18
CA CYS A 246 22.01 14.49 9.59
C CYS A 246 21.40 15.22 8.37
N GLY A 247 20.09 15.50 8.44
CA GLY A 247 19.34 16.20 7.38
C GLY A 247 18.87 15.32 6.21
N VAL A 248 19.39 14.09 6.05
CA VAL A 248 19.02 13.19 4.94
C VAL A 248 17.52 12.91 4.91
N PHE A 249 16.94 12.58 6.07
CA PHE A 249 15.51 12.27 6.14
C PHE A 249 14.63 13.52 5.95
N ASP A 250 15.12 14.70 6.33
CA ASP A 250 14.39 15.96 6.09
C ASP A 250 14.32 16.26 4.59
N ASP A 251 15.43 16.07 3.86
CA ASP A 251 15.49 16.24 2.41
C ASP A 251 14.68 15.16 1.67
N LEU A 252 14.70 13.93 2.17
CA LEU A 252 13.90 12.84 1.64
C LEU A 252 12.41 13.21 1.71
N ILE A 253 11.92 13.67 2.86
CA ILE A 253 10.53 14.08 3.04
C ILE A 253 10.18 15.28 2.16
N ARG A 254 11.05 16.30 2.07
CA ARG A 254 10.83 17.44 1.15
C ARG A 254 10.70 16.99 -0.30
N THR A 255 11.57 16.08 -0.73
CA THR A 255 11.62 15.58 -2.12
C THR A 255 10.35 14.80 -2.47
N THR A 256 9.93 13.88 -1.61
CA THR A 256 8.72 13.06 -1.84
C THR A 256 7.46 13.90 -1.81
N HIS A 257 7.39 14.91 -0.92
CA HIS A 257 6.28 15.86 -0.86
C HIS A 257 6.16 16.70 -2.13
N ALA A 258 7.27 17.30 -2.59
CA ALA A 258 7.26 18.10 -3.82
C ALA A 258 6.74 17.30 -5.03
N LYS A 259 7.13 16.02 -5.12
CA LYS A 259 6.65 15.14 -6.19
C LYS A 259 5.16 14.80 -6.06
N TYR A 260 4.68 14.59 -4.84
CA TYR A 260 3.27 14.30 -4.60
C TYR A 260 2.36 15.49 -4.91
N ASP A 261 2.77 16.70 -4.56
CA ASP A 261 2.01 17.91 -4.86
C ASP A 261 1.83 18.07 -6.38
N GLU A 262 2.89 17.82 -7.16
CA GLU A 262 2.82 17.78 -8.63
C GLU A 262 1.78 16.77 -9.14
N ASP A 263 1.75 15.56 -8.57
CA ASP A 263 0.82 14.50 -8.98
C ASP A 263 -0.63 14.83 -8.60
N VAL A 264 -0.86 15.43 -7.43
CA VAL A 264 -2.18 15.90 -6.99
C VAL A 264 -2.72 16.97 -7.94
N GLU A 265 -1.90 17.94 -8.34
CA GLU A 265 -2.31 18.99 -9.27
C GLU A 265 -2.63 18.43 -10.66
N LYS A 266 -1.83 17.50 -11.17
CA LYS A 266 -2.12 16.81 -12.44
C LYS A 266 -3.44 16.04 -12.41
N VAL A 267 -3.72 15.37 -11.29
CA VAL A 267 -4.97 14.63 -11.12
C VAL A 267 -6.15 15.58 -11.04
N LYS A 268 -6.08 16.65 -10.23
CA LYS A 268 -7.13 17.69 -10.16
C LYS A 268 -7.46 18.24 -11.55
N ALA A 269 -6.45 18.60 -12.34
CA ALA A 269 -6.64 19.07 -13.70
C ALA A 269 -7.40 18.04 -14.56
N ARG A 270 -7.17 16.74 -14.38
CA ARG A 270 -7.87 15.71 -15.17
C ARG A 270 -9.33 15.49 -14.76
N PHE A 271 -9.67 15.72 -13.49
CA PHE A 271 -11.04 15.56 -12.99
C PHE A 271 -11.96 16.72 -13.42
N PHE A 272 -11.41 17.93 -13.52
CA PHE A 272 -12.18 19.17 -13.72
C PHE A 272 -11.83 19.95 -14.99
N SER A 273 -10.92 19.45 -15.83
CA SER A 273 -10.74 20.01 -17.17
C SER A 273 -12.02 19.79 -18.00
N PRO A 274 -12.52 20.83 -18.68
CA PRO A 274 -13.72 20.78 -19.51
C PRO A 274 -13.59 19.83 -20.71
#